data_AF-A0A3P3ZIP5-F1
#
_entry.id   AF-A0A3P3ZIP5-F1
#
_cell.length_a   1.000
_cell.length_b   1.000
_cell.length_c   1.000
_cell.angle_alpha   90.00
_cell.angle_beta   90.00
_cell.angle_gamma   90.00
#
_symmetry.space_group_name_H-M   'P 1'
#
loop_
_entity.id
_entity.type
_entity.pdbx_description
1 polymer ?
#
loop_
_entity_poly.entity_id
_entity_poly.type
_entity_poly.pdbx_seq_one_letter_code
_entity_poly.pdbx_strand_id
1 'polypeptide(L)'
;MLAIQWYTVVLILKDAYELLQLWQANPQTVAQGTWWFDRGANAPLAGTLYAALLVFLMLPRIFVLLEPLNRWLLMLNTIHEGIRLVVYSLLFTQHSGATQLNTILLTFMLGNTLLYGRQYYTTMCMLREYSK
;
A
#
# COMPACT_ATOMS: atom_id res chain seq x y z
N MET A 1 15.02 5.71 12.96
CA MET A 1 14.82 6.63 11.82
C MET A 1 15.23 5.96 10.50
N LEU A 2 16.46 5.47 10.34
CA LEU A 2 16.87 4.67 9.16
C LEU A 2 15.95 3.48 8.86
N ALA A 3 15.45 2.80 9.90
CA ALA A 3 14.60 1.62 9.72
C ALA A 3 13.27 1.91 9.01
N ILE A 4 12.63 3.08 9.23
CA ILE A 4 11.36 3.40 8.56
C ILE A 4 11.58 3.72 7.08
N GLN A 5 12.64 4.45 6.75
CA GLN A 5 12.96 4.78 5.36
C GLN A 5 13.26 3.54 4.53
N TRP A 6 14.12 2.64 5.02
CA TRP A 6 14.40 1.37 4.33
C TRP A 6 13.16 0.51 4.17
N TYR A 7 12.30 0.46 5.19
CA TYR A 7 11.02 -0.22 5.10
C TYR A 7 10.11 0.41 4.04
N THR A 8 10.03 1.74 3.98
CA THR A 8 9.28 2.47 2.95
C THR A 8 9.82 2.21 1.55
N VAL A 9 11.15 2.11 1.36
CA VAL A 9 11.78 1.73 0.09
C VAL A 9 11.31 0.35 -0.35
N VAL A 10 11.33 -0.64 0.54
CA VAL A 10 10.86 -2.00 0.22
C VAL A 10 9.40 -1.99 -0.21
N LEU A 11 8.54 -1.24 0.49
CA LEU A 11 7.13 -1.10 0.14
C LEU A 11 6.91 -0.42 -1.21
N ILE A 12 7.71 0.60 -1.55
CA ILE A 12 7.70 1.25 -2.86
C ILE A 12 8.12 0.27 -3.96
N LEU A 13 9.18 -0.50 -3.75
CA LEU A 13 9.64 -1.49 -4.72
C LEU A 13 8.60 -2.59 -4.96
N LYS A 14 7.89 -3.00 -3.91
CA LYS A 14 6.77 -3.95 -4.04
C LYS A 14 5.66 -3.40 -4.93
N ASP A 15 5.26 -2.14 -4.74
CA ASP A 15 4.22 -1.51 -5.57
C ASP A 15 4.70 -1.34 -7.02
N ALA A 16 5.96 -0.93 -7.22
CA ALA A 16 6.56 -0.81 -8.55
C ALA A 16 6.64 -2.16 -9.27
N TYR A 17 6.95 -3.24 -8.55
CA TYR A 17 6.94 -4.59 -9.10
C TYR A 17 5.53 -5.02 -9.52
N GLU A 18 4.50 -4.72 -8.73
CA GLU A 18 3.11 -5.02 -9.09
C GLU A 18 2.64 -4.21 -10.31
N LEU A 19 3.04 -2.94 -10.43
CA LEU A 19 2.82 -2.13 -11.63
C LEU A 19 3.55 -2.70 -12.86
N LEU A 20 4.78 -3.17 -12.69
CA LEU A 20 5.54 -3.82 -13.77
C LEU A 20 4.84 -5.10 -14.24
N GLN A 21 4.34 -5.91 -13.30
CA GLN A 21 3.58 -7.13 -13.62
C GLN A 21 2.27 -6.81 -14.35
N LEU A 22 1.54 -5.78 -13.92
CA LEU A 22 0.35 -5.31 -14.62
C LEU A 22 0.63 -4.81 -16.04
N TRP A 23 1.78 -4.18 -16.25
CA TRP A 23 2.18 -3.70 -17.57
C TRP A 23 2.59 -4.85 -18.51
N GLN A 24 3.21 -5.90 -17.97
CA GLN A 24 3.59 -7.10 -18.73
C GLN A 24 2.41 -8.04 -18.99
N ALA A 25 1.43 -8.09 -18.08
CA ALA A 25 0.19 -8.80 -18.30
C ALA A 25 -0.57 -8.16 -19.49
N ASN A 26 -1.13 -9.00 -20.37
CA ASN A 26 -1.94 -8.52 -21.50
C ASN A 26 -2.97 -7.49 -20.98
N PRO A 27 -3.18 -6.33 -21.64
CA PRO A 27 -4.04 -5.24 -21.14
C PRO A 27 -5.49 -5.64 -20.76
N GLN A 28 -5.91 -6.84 -21.11
CA GLN A 28 -7.23 -7.41 -20.78
C GLN A 28 -7.22 -8.36 -19.57
N THR A 29 -6.08 -8.67 -18.95
CA THR A 29 -5.97 -9.73 -17.94
C THR A 29 -5.33 -9.24 -16.64
N VAL A 30 -6.09 -8.48 -15.84
CA VAL A 30 -5.67 -8.06 -14.48
C VAL A 30 -5.38 -9.28 -13.60
N ALA A 31 -6.15 -10.35 -13.76
CA ALA A 31 -5.97 -11.59 -13.03
C ALA A 31 -4.59 -12.26 -13.19
N GLN A 32 -3.83 -11.90 -14.23
CA GLN A 32 -2.48 -12.44 -14.44
C GLN A 32 -1.39 -11.56 -13.82
N GLY A 33 -1.68 -10.27 -13.60
CA GLY A 33 -0.72 -9.31 -13.07
C GLY A 33 -0.77 -9.15 -11.54
N THR A 34 -1.77 -9.72 -10.86
CA THR A 34 -1.98 -9.52 -9.42
C THR A 34 -2.56 -10.75 -8.74
N TRP A 35 -2.38 -10.86 -7.43
CA TRP A 35 -2.96 -11.92 -6.60
C TRP A 35 -4.32 -11.56 -6.00
N TRP A 36 -4.92 -10.47 -6.44
CA TRP A 36 -6.13 -9.89 -5.84
C TRP A 36 -7.36 -9.99 -6.75
N PHE A 37 -7.17 -10.44 -7.99
CA PHE A 37 -8.23 -10.50 -8.99
C PHE A 37 -8.27 -11.89 -9.64
N ASP A 38 -9.48 -12.42 -9.80
CA ASP A 38 -9.74 -13.62 -10.59
C ASP A 38 -9.97 -13.30 -12.06
N ARG A 39 -9.98 -14.33 -12.90
CA ARG A 39 -10.34 -14.22 -14.32
C ARG A 39 -11.69 -13.51 -14.56
N GLY A 40 -12.63 -13.59 -13.61
CA GLY A 40 -13.92 -12.91 -13.67
C GLY A 40 -13.85 -11.38 -13.50
N ALA A 41 -12.75 -10.84 -12.98
CA ALA A 41 -12.51 -9.40 -12.85
C ALA A 41 -11.84 -8.79 -14.09
N ASN A 42 -11.60 -9.59 -15.13
CA ASN A 42 -11.06 -9.11 -16.40
C ASN A 42 -12.14 -8.29 -17.13
N ALA A 43 -12.00 -6.98 -17.11
CA ALA A 43 -12.84 -6.05 -17.85
C ALA A 43 -11.96 -5.04 -18.62
N PRO A 44 -12.50 -4.42 -19.69
CA PRO A 44 -11.83 -3.29 -20.32
C PRO A 44 -11.50 -2.24 -19.26
N LEU A 45 -10.28 -1.69 -19.28
CA LEU A 45 -9.77 -0.68 -18.34
C LEU A 45 -9.52 -1.14 -16.90
N ALA A 46 -9.86 -2.37 -16.50
CA ALA A 46 -9.65 -2.83 -15.13
C ALA A 46 -8.18 -2.73 -14.70
N GLY A 47 -7.25 -3.08 -15.60
CA GLY A 47 -5.81 -2.96 -15.35
C GLY A 47 -5.37 -1.52 -15.15
N THR A 48 -5.87 -0.60 -15.98
CA THR A 48 -5.58 0.83 -15.88
C THR A 48 -6.12 1.43 -14.59
N LEU A 49 -7.36 1.10 -14.20
CA LEU A 49 -7.96 1.59 -12.96
C LEU A 49 -7.21 1.09 -11.74
N TYR A 50 -6.80 -0.18 -11.74
CA TYR A 50 -6.02 -0.75 -10.65
C TYR A 50 -4.60 -0.17 -10.58
N ALA A 51 -3.95 0.04 -11.73
CA ALA A 51 -2.66 0.73 -11.79
C ALA A 51 -2.75 2.17 -11.27
N ALA A 52 -3.79 2.92 -11.65
CA ALA A 52 -4.03 4.27 -11.14
C ALA A 52 -4.25 4.29 -9.62
N LEU A 53 -5.03 3.33 -9.09
CA LEU A 53 -5.20 3.16 -7.65
C LEU A 53 -3.87 2.85 -6.94
N LEU A 54 -3.04 1.96 -7.49
CA LEU A 54 -1.73 1.64 -6.94
C LEU A 54 -0.82 2.87 -6.88
N VAL A 55 -0.74 3.65 -7.96
CA VAL A 55 0.05 4.88 -8.00
C VAL A 55 -0.44 5.88 -6.97
N PHE A 56 -1.76 6.08 -6.87
CA PHE A 56 -2.36 6.96 -5.87
C PHE A 56 -2.00 6.54 -4.43
N LEU A 57 -2.12 5.24 -4.12
CA LEU A 57 -1.78 4.70 -2.79
C LEU A 57 -0.27 4.68 -2.51
N MET A 58 0.57 4.72 -3.54
CA MET A 58 2.04 4.73 -3.41
C MET A 58 2.58 6.15 -3.17
N LEU A 59 1.89 7.19 -3.65
CA LEU A 59 2.34 8.58 -3.58
C LEU A 59 2.74 9.05 -2.16
N PRO A 60 1.98 8.78 -1.09
CA PRO A 60 2.34 9.19 0.27
C PRO A 60 3.63 8.51 0.78
N ARG A 61 3.91 7.28 0.33
CA ARG A 61 5.15 6.57 0.69
C ARG A 61 6.38 7.29 0.15
N ILE A 62 6.29 7.85 -1.06
CA ILE A 62 7.38 8.64 -1.67
C ILE A 62 7.66 9.87 -0.81
N PHE A 63 6.62 10.58 -0.38
CA PHE A 63 6.79 11.75 0.50
C PHE A 63 7.39 11.38 1.86
N VAL A 64 6.97 10.26 2.46
CA VAL A 64 7.55 9.75 3.72
C VAL A 64 9.02 9.37 3.54
N LEU A 65 9.42 8.85 2.38
CA LEU A 65 10.82 8.54 2.09
C LEU A 65 11.70 9.80 2.09
N LEU A 66 11.20 10.88 1.48
CA LEU A 66 11.87 12.18 1.40
C LEU A 66 11.92 12.90 2.76
N GLU A 67 10.80 12.90 3.49
CA GLU A 67 10.64 13.60 4.77
C GLU A 67 10.08 12.67 5.86
N PRO A 68 10.90 11.77 6.43
CA PRO A 68 10.45 10.71 7.34
C PRO A 68 10.00 11.21 8.72
N LEU A 69 10.25 12.47 9.06
CA LEU A 69 9.89 13.11 10.34
C LEU A 69 8.75 14.11 10.20
N ASN A 70 8.19 14.26 9.00
CA ASN A 70 7.04 15.12 8.82
C ASN A 70 5.78 14.37 9.29
N ARG A 71 5.25 14.80 10.44
CA ARG A 71 4.06 14.18 11.05
C ARG A 71 2.85 14.15 10.12
N TRP A 72 2.68 15.15 9.26
CA TRP A 72 1.53 15.21 8.36
C TRP A 72 1.66 14.18 7.24
N LEU A 73 2.87 13.96 6.73
CA LEU A 73 3.14 12.93 5.73
C LEU A 73 3.01 11.52 6.32
N LEU A 74 3.48 11.31 7.55
CA LEU A 74 3.28 10.04 8.27
C LEU A 74 1.79 9.75 8.53
N MET A 75 1.01 10.76 8.93
CA MET A 75 -0.44 10.64 9.10
C MET A 75 -1.12 10.30 7.77
N LEU A 76 -0.78 11.03 6.71
CA LEU A 76 -1.32 10.80 5.37
C LEU A 76 -1.04 9.37 4.90
N ASN A 77 0.19 8.90 5.09
CA ASN A 77 0.58 7.55 4.70
C ASN A 77 -0.14 6.50 5.55
N THR A 78 -0.33 6.73 6.86
CA THR A 78 -1.12 5.84 7.73
C THR A 78 -2.57 5.70 7.21
N ILE A 79 -3.19 6.81 6.80
CA ILE A 79 -4.55 6.80 6.23
C ILE A 79 -4.57 5.98 4.93
N HIS A 80 -3.59 6.17 4.05
CA HIS A 80 -3.53 5.43 2.79
C HIS A 80 -3.25 3.93 2.97
N GLU A 81 -2.44 3.53 3.95
CA GLU A 81 -2.30 2.11 4.32
C GLU A 81 -3.62 1.55 4.87
N GLY A 82 -4.36 2.33 5.65
CA GLY A 82 -5.69 1.96 6.13
C GLY A 82 -6.70 1.78 4.98
N ILE A 83 -6.76 2.72 4.05
CA ILE A 83 -7.59 2.62 2.84
C ILE A 83 -7.18 1.39 2.03
N ARG A 84 -5.87 1.16 1.84
CA ARG A 84 -5.34 -0.03 1.18
C ARG A 84 -5.84 -1.30 1.87
N LEU A 85 -5.70 -1.41 3.20
CA LEU A 85 -6.21 -2.56 3.93
C LEU A 85 -7.70 -2.79 3.70
N VAL A 86 -8.52 -1.74 3.78
CA VAL A 86 -9.98 -1.84 3.58
C VAL A 86 -10.31 -2.30 2.16
N VAL A 87 -9.73 -1.65 1.15
CA VAL A 87 -9.96 -2.01 -0.26
C VAL A 87 -9.58 -3.45 -0.53
N TYR A 88 -8.40 -3.88 -0.07
CA TYR A 88 -7.92 -5.23 -0.31
C TYR A 88 -8.70 -6.28 0.50
N SER A 89 -9.21 -5.92 1.67
CA SER A 89 -10.13 -6.78 2.43
C SER A 89 -11.46 -6.95 1.69
N LEU A 90 -11.98 -5.90 1.04
CA LEU A 90 -13.16 -6.00 0.18
C LEU A 90 -12.90 -6.85 -1.07
N LEU A 91 -11.73 -6.69 -1.69
CA LEU A 91 -11.34 -7.56 -2.82
C LEU A 91 -11.26 -9.02 -2.39
N PHE A 92 -10.70 -9.30 -1.20
CA PHE A 92 -10.62 -10.64 -0.65
C PHE A 92 -11.99 -11.32 -0.49
N THR A 93 -13.04 -10.60 -0.10
CA THR A 93 -14.38 -11.21 0.05
C THR A 93 -15.04 -11.55 -1.29
N GLN A 94 -14.63 -10.87 -2.37
CA GLN A 94 -15.16 -11.09 -3.72
C GLN A 94 -14.28 -12.06 -4.55
N HIS A 95 -13.06 -12.32 -4.09
CA HIS A 95 -12.08 -13.14 -4.80
C HIS A 95 -12.37 -14.63 -4.56
N SER A 96 -12.98 -15.28 -5.54
CA SER A 96 -13.27 -16.72 -5.54
C SER A 96 -12.02 -17.60 -5.43
N GLY A 97 -10.86 -17.12 -5.87
CA GLY A 97 -9.56 -17.77 -5.76
C GLY A 97 -8.75 -17.39 -4.51
N ALA A 98 -9.33 -16.67 -3.54
CA ALA A 98 -8.61 -16.20 -2.37
C ALA A 98 -8.00 -17.35 -1.55
N THR A 99 -6.73 -17.20 -1.20
CA THR A 99 -5.97 -18.22 -0.45
C THR A 99 -5.51 -17.71 0.91
N GLN A 100 -4.92 -18.60 1.71
CA GLN A 100 -4.24 -18.24 2.96
C GLN A 100 -3.17 -17.15 2.75
N LEU A 101 -2.54 -17.11 1.57
CA LEU A 101 -1.54 -16.10 1.24
C LEU A 101 -2.15 -14.69 1.22
N ASN A 102 -3.37 -14.53 0.71
CA ASN A 102 -4.07 -13.23 0.76
C ASN A 102 -4.35 -12.80 2.21
N THR A 103 -4.72 -13.72 3.10
CA THR A 103 -4.92 -13.43 4.52
C THR A 103 -3.62 -12.97 5.19
N ILE A 104 -2.49 -13.62 4.87
CA ILE A 104 -1.17 -13.20 5.36
C ILE A 104 -0.84 -11.80 4.84
N LEU A 105 -1.11 -11.51 3.57
CA LEU A 105 -0.88 -10.18 3.00
C LEU A 105 -1.76 -9.10 3.65
N LEU A 106 -3.04 -9.38 3.94
CA LEU A 106 -3.90 -8.46 4.68
C LEU A 106 -3.37 -8.20 6.08
N THR A 107 -2.85 -9.24 6.75
CA THR A 107 -2.22 -9.09 8.07
C THR A 107 -0.98 -8.22 8.00
N PHE A 108 -0.16 -8.39 6.95
CA PHE A 108 1.00 -7.53 6.71
C PHE A 108 0.58 -6.07 6.45
N MET A 109 -0.47 -5.84 5.65
CA MET A 109 -1.03 -4.51 5.42
C MET A 109 -1.55 -3.86 6.71
N LEU A 110 -2.20 -4.61 7.59
CA LEU A 110 -2.57 -4.13 8.92
C LEU A 110 -1.32 -3.73 9.72
N GLY A 111 -0.28 -4.55 9.67
CA GLY A 111 1.03 -4.24 10.25
C GLY A 111 1.61 -2.92 9.74
N ASN A 112 1.54 -2.66 8.43
CA ASN A 112 1.97 -1.38 7.84
C ASN A 112 1.23 -0.20 8.48
N THR A 113 -0.10 -0.27 8.54
CA THR A 113 -0.95 0.79 9.11
C THR A 113 -0.56 1.08 10.55
N LEU A 114 -0.37 0.04 11.37
CA LEU A 114 0.04 0.19 12.76
C LEU A 114 1.46 0.77 12.89
N LEU A 115 2.38 0.35 12.02
CA LEU A 115 3.76 0.79 12.02
C LEU A 115 3.86 2.28 11.67
N TYR A 116 3.20 2.75 10.61
CA TYR A 116 3.17 4.17 10.27
C TYR A 116 2.39 5.00 11.31
N GLY A 117 1.29 4.47 11.86
CA GLY A 117 0.55 5.13 12.93
C GLY A 117 1.39 5.31 14.20
N ARG A 118 2.19 4.30 14.57
CA ARG A 118 3.14 4.40 15.67
C ARG A 118 4.20 5.46 15.39
N GLN A 119 4.78 5.48 14.19
CA GLN A 119 5.80 6.48 13.83
C GLN A 119 5.25 7.91 13.83
N TYR A 120 4.02 8.09 13.35
CA TYR A 120 3.30 9.36 13.47
C TYR A 120 3.21 9.81 14.93
N TYR A 121 2.72 8.92 15.81
CA TYR A 121 2.56 9.22 17.23
C TYR A 121 3.89 9.59 17.90
N THR A 122 4.95 8.79 17.69
CA THR A 122 6.27 9.07 18.29
C THR A 122 6.86 10.38 17.79
N THR A 123 6.67 10.70 16.50
CA THR A 123 7.12 11.97 15.92
C THR A 123 6.36 13.16 16.51
N MET A 124 5.06 13.02 16.74
CA MET A 124 4.25 14.05 17.39
C MET A 124 4.72 14.32 18.82
N CYS A 125 5.01 13.27 19.60
CA CYS A 125 5.56 13.40 20.95
C CYS A 125 6.92 14.11 20.96
N MET A 126 7.86 13.70 20.10
CA MET A 126 9.18 14.34 19.99
C MET A 126 9.05 15.83 19.69
N LEU A 127 8.25 16.22 18.69
CA LEU A 127 8.05 17.62 18.32
C LEU A 127 7.44 18.45 19.47
N ARG A 128 6.60 17.84 20.31
CA ARG A 128 6.01 18.51 21.48
C ARG A 128 7.01 18.71 22.61
N GLU A 129 7.99 17.82 22.76
CA GLU A 129 9.05 17.97 23.75
C GLU A 129 10.04 19.07 23.37
N TYR A 130 10.41 19.18 22.09
CA TYR A 130 11.30 20.25 21.60
C TYR A 130 10.65 21.65 21.56
N SER A 131 9.33 21.74 21.67
CA SER A 131 8.62 23.04 21.69
C SER A 131 8.42 23.61 23.10
N LYS A 132 8.93 22.95 24.14
CA LYS A 132 8.90 23.41 25.53
C LYS A 132 10.26 23.97 25.91
#